data_AF-A0A0F9C280-F1
#
_entry.id   AF-A0A0F9C280-F1
#
_cell.length_a   1.000
_cell.length_b   1.000
_cell.length_c   1.000
_cell.angle_alpha   90.00
_cell.angle_beta   90.00
_cell.angle_gamma   90.00
#
_symmetry.space_group_name_H-M   'P 1'
#
loop_
_entity.id
_entity.type
_entity.pdbx_description
1 polymer ?
#
loop_
_entity_poly.entity_id
_entity_poly.type
_entity_poly.pdbx_seq_one_letter_code
_entity_poly.pdbx_strand_id
1 'polypeptide(L)'
;KRVNTNGDFIEKPFGLLFFTIIFLYLLDIRQSILYEHIKKIFSTWTQTKIMQCNRRYFLKFGIFSVMASFQPALVLAHAKRSLPSRRSLSFYNTQTTERLFINYYSKGKYKLNALEEINYILRDHRTGETRSIDIRLLDLLCAISQKLNTRSPFHVISGYRSPATNAMLRKKSRRVAKNSLHVRGKAVDIRLPKFKTALLRRTSMDLKQGGVGYYRRSNFVHVDVGRIRYW
;
A
#
# COMPACT_ATOMS: atom_id res chain seq x y z
N LYS A 1 -27.84 -6.64 58.76
CA LYS A 1 -26.54 -7.31 59.04
C LYS A 1 -26.10 -8.02 57.75
N ARG A 2 -24.95 -7.60 57.17
CA ARG A 2 -23.95 -8.32 56.30
C ARG A 2 -24.46 -9.28 55.20
N VAL A 3 -24.20 -9.02 53.91
CA VAL A 3 -22.99 -9.36 53.09
C VAL A 3 -22.81 -10.87 52.81
N ASN A 4 -23.08 -11.21 51.54
CA ASN A 4 -22.40 -12.08 50.54
C ASN A 4 -21.37 -13.16 50.96
N THR A 5 -21.45 -14.36 50.33
CA THR A 5 -20.31 -15.15 49.78
C THR A 5 -20.78 -16.32 48.85
N ASN A 6 -20.41 -16.24 47.56
CA ASN A 6 -19.82 -17.26 46.62
C ASN A 6 -20.42 -18.68 46.54
N GLY A 7 -20.76 -19.24 45.36
CA GLY A 7 -19.85 -19.69 44.27
C GLY A 7 -19.83 -21.24 44.29
N ASP A 8 -20.01 -22.05 43.25
CA ASP A 8 -19.60 -21.96 41.86
C ASP A 8 -20.46 -22.89 40.98
N PHE A 9 -21.02 -22.41 39.87
CA PHE A 9 -21.37 -23.29 38.75
C PHE A 9 -20.08 -23.50 37.94
N ILE A 10 -19.60 -24.73 37.91
CA ILE A 10 -18.42 -25.13 37.14
C ILE A 10 -18.78 -25.07 35.65
N GLU A 11 -18.66 -23.90 35.03
CA GLU A 11 -18.48 -23.78 33.59
C GLU A 11 -17.07 -24.29 33.23
N LYS A 12 -17.00 -25.48 32.64
CA LYS A 12 -15.80 -26.02 31.97
C LYS A 12 -16.25 -26.79 30.70
N PRO A 13 -15.44 -26.84 29.63
CA PRO A 13 -15.39 -25.82 28.61
C PRO A 13 -15.76 -26.43 27.25
N PHE A 14 -16.99 -26.21 26.79
CA PHE A 14 -17.43 -26.68 25.47
C PHE A 14 -16.56 -26.13 24.31
N GLY A 15 -16.01 -24.93 24.48
CA GLY A 15 -15.19 -24.28 23.46
C GLY A 15 -13.81 -24.92 23.28
N LEU A 16 -13.09 -25.19 24.37
CA LEU A 16 -11.67 -25.56 24.27
C LEU A 16 -11.47 -26.92 23.59
N LEU A 17 -12.35 -27.89 23.84
CA LEU A 17 -12.22 -29.25 23.27
C LEU A 17 -12.50 -29.27 21.76
N PHE A 18 -13.48 -28.48 21.30
CA PHE A 18 -13.85 -28.41 19.89
C PHE A 18 -12.75 -27.73 19.06
N PHE A 19 -12.15 -26.66 19.60
CA PHE A 19 -10.98 -26.01 18.98
C PHE A 19 -9.75 -26.92 18.95
N THR A 20 -9.53 -27.74 19.99
CA THR A 20 -8.39 -28.66 20.04
C THR A 20 -8.50 -29.76 18.98
N ILE A 21 -9.71 -30.29 18.72
CA ILE A 21 -9.93 -31.32 17.69
C ILE A 21 -9.73 -30.76 16.28
N ILE A 22 -10.24 -29.54 16.00
CA ILE A 22 -10.02 -28.87 14.70
C ILE A 22 -8.53 -28.52 14.52
N PHE A 23 -7.86 -28.06 15.57
CA PHE A 23 -6.43 -27.72 15.54
C PHE A 23 -5.56 -28.96 15.28
N LEU A 24 -5.89 -30.11 15.89
CA LEU A 24 -5.22 -31.38 15.62
C LEU A 24 -5.52 -31.92 14.21
N TYR A 25 -6.71 -31.66 13.66
CA TYR A 25 -7.06 -32.02 12.27
C TYR A 25 -6.33 -31.18 11.22
N LEU A 26 -6.03 -29.91 11.52
CA LEU A 26 -5.31 -29.00 10.62
C LEU A 26 -3.79 -29.21 10.62
N LEU A 27 -3.25 -29.92 11.62
CA LEU A 27 -1.81 -30.21 11.75
C LEU A 27 -1.40 -31.61 11.24
N ASP A 28 -2.33 -32.38 10.66
CA ASP A 28 -2.12 -33.75 10.12
C ASP A 28 -1.39 -34.72 11.08
N ILE A 29 -1.64 -34.60 12.39
CA ILE A 29 -1.06 -35.49 13.40
C ILE A 29 -1.97 -36.71 13.60
N ARG A 30 -2.15 -37.50 12.53
CA ARG A 30 -3.04 -38.68 12.53
C ARG A 30 -2.53 -39.90 13.31
N GLN A 31 -1.29 -39.88 13.81
CA GLN A 31 -0.69 -41.02 14.51
C GLN A 31 -0.30 -40.77 15.98
N SER A 32 -0.73 -39.65 16.57
CA SER A 32 -0.41 -39.42 17.99
C SER A 32 -1.33 -40.21 18.93
N ILE A 33 -0.75 -40.82 19.97
CA ILE A 33 -1.47 -41.53 21.06
C ILE A 33 -2.55 -40.63 21.70
N LEU A 34 -2.33 -39.31 21.69
CA LEU A 34 -3.26 -38.30 22.18
C LEU A 34 -4.56 -38.25 21.36
N TYR A 35 -4.48 -38.44 20.04
CA TYR A 35 -5.65 -38.43 19.15
C TYR A 35 -6.59 -39.61 19.44
N GLU A 36 -6.05 -40.81 19.62
CA GLU A 36 -6.86 -42.01 19.91
C GLU A 36 -7.47 -41.97 21.32
N HIS A 37 -6.76 -41.41 22.31
CA HIS A 37 -7.34 -41.20 23.65
C HIS A 37 -8.50 -40.20 23.63
N ILE A 38 -8.36 -39.09 22.91
CA ILE A 38 -9.41 -38.07 22.77
C ILE A 38 -10.63 -38.64 22.03
N LYS A 39 -10.42 -39.42 20.96
CA LYS A 39 -11.50 -40.12 20.25
C LYS A 39 -12.27 -41.07 21.16
N LYS A 40 -11.57 -41.85 21.98
CA LYS A 40 -12.19 -42.82 22.89
C LYS A 40 -13.08 -42.11 23.91
N ILE A 41 -12.59 -41.03 24.53
CA ILE A 41 -13.35 -40.17 25.46
C ILE A 41 -14.59 -39.60 24.76
N PHE A 42 -14.46 -39.14 23.52
CA PHE A 42 -15.57 -38.58 22.75
C PHE A 42 -16.63 -39.65 22.40
N SER A 43 -16.20 -40.85 22.00
CA SER A 43 -17.08 -41.97 21.65
C SER A 43 -17.88 -42.51 22.83
N THR A 44 -17.32 -42.45 24.05
CA THR A 44 -18.02 -42.82 25.28
C THR A 44 -18.98 -41.75 25.76
N TRP A 45 -18.80 -40.48 25.34
CA TRP A 45 -19.68 -39.37 25.70
C TRP A 45 -20.89 -39.24 24.77
N THR A 46 -20.82 -39.75 23.54
CA THR A 46 -21.92 -39.67 22.56
C THR A 46 -23.06 -40.68 22.77
N GLN A 47 -22.94 -41.59 23.74
CA GLN A 47 -23.95 -42.64 23.98
C GLN A 47 -24.95 -42.37 25.12
N THR A 48 -24.98 -41.18 25.71
CA THR A 48 -26.07 -40.86 26.66
C THR A 48 -26.62 -39.46 26.43
N LYS A 49 -27.92 -39.42 26.09
CA LYS A 49 -28.76 -38.29 25.67
C LYS A 49 -28.65 -37.90 24.19
N ILE A 50 -29.40 -38.63 23.38
CA ILE A 50 -30.07 -38.09 22.18
C ILE A 50 -30.90 -36.89 22.67
N MET A 51 -30.33 -35.70 22.61
CA MET A 51 -31.08 -34.45 22.71
C MET A 51 -32.09 -34.45 21.58
N GLN A 52 -33.37 -34.63 21.90
CA GLN A 52 -34.47 -34.23 21.03
C GLN A 52 -34.22 -32.78 20.63
N CYS A 53 -33.78 -32.58 19.39
CA CYS A 53 -33.47 -31.27 18.86
C CYS A 53 -34.79 -30.50 18.70
N ASN A 54 -35.16 -29.75 19.74
CA ASN A 54 -36.41 -29.02 19.76
C ASN A 54 -36.32 -27.91 18.70
N ARG A 55 -37.27 -27.85 17.76
CA ARG A 55 -37.34 -26.90 16.63
C ARG A 55 -37.11 -25.44 17.05
N ARG A 56 -37.44 -25.10 18.30
CA ARG A 56 -37.16 -23.79 18.94
C ARG A 56 -35.68 -23.47 19.13
N TYR A 57 -34.83 -24.44 19.47
CA TYR A 57 -33.39 -24.20 19.62
C TYR A 57 -32.68 -24.11 18.26
N PHE A 58 -33.13 -24.88 17.27
CA PHE A 58 -32.62 -24.79 15.90
C PHE A 58 -32.91 -23.42 15.27
N LEU A 59 -34.11 -22.87 15.48
CA LEU A 59 -34.46 -21.51 15.05
C LEU A 59 -33.69 -20.42 15.82
N LYS A 60 -33.46 -20.60 17.13
CA LYS A 60 -32.68 -19.64 17.94
C LYS A 60 -31.20 -19.59 17.55
N PHE A 61 -30.58 -20.73 17.21
CA PHE A 61 -29.20 -20.77 16.73
C PHE A 61 -29.06 -20.36 15.25
N GLY A 62 -30.05 -20.63 14.40
CA GLY A 62 -30.05 -20.19 12.99
C GLY A 62 -30.08 -18.67 12.81
N ILE A 63 -30.73 -17.94 13.72
CA ILE A 63 -30.80 -16.46 13.66
C ILE A 63 -29.44 -15.81 13.96
N PHE A 64 -28.61 -16.40 14.82
CA PHE A 64 -27.27 -15.86 15.12
C PHE A 64 -26.29 -16.02 13.95
N SER A 65 -26.40 -17.09 13.17
CA SER A 65 -25.53 -17.31 11.99
C SER A 65 -25.87 -16.38 10.83
N VAL A 66 -27.14 -16.00 10.65
CA VAL A 66 -27.58 -15.09 9.58
C VAL A 66 -27.21 -13.63 9.87
N MET A 67 -27.19 -13.21 11.14
CA MET A 67 -26.75 -11.84 11.51
C MET A 67 -25.24 -11.61 11.33
N ALA A 68 -24.41 -12.67 11.41
CA ALA A 68 -22.98 -12.56 11.11
C ALA A 68 -22.68 -12.46 9.60
N SER A 69 -23.64 -12.85 8.74
CA SER A 69 -23.52 -12.76 7.27
C SER A 69 -23.91 -11.39 6.72
N PHE A 70 -24.55 -10.53 7.51
CA PHE A 70 -24.79 -9.12 7.21
C PHE A 70 -23.72 -8.23 7.86
N GLN A 71 -22.45 -8.58 7.71
CA GLN A 71 -21.40 -7.57 7.85
C GLN A 71 -21.42 -6.73 6.58
N PRO A 72 -21.71 -5.42 6.65
CA PRO A 72 -21.71 -4.59 5.46
C PRO A 72 -20.33 -4.67 4.81
N ALA A 73 -20.29 -4.65 3.48
CA ALA A 73 -19.08 -4.50 2.67
C ALA A 73 -18.27 -3.19 2.98
N LEU A 74 -18.53 -2.53 4.10
CA LEU A 74 -17.88 -1.35 4.63
C LEU A 74 -16.56 -1.65 5.38
N VAL A 75 -16.30 -2.90 5.80
CA VAL A 75 -15.05 -3.23 6.51
C VAL A 75 -13.87 -3.55 5.58
N LEU A 76 -14.10 -3.59 4.25
CA LEU A 76 -13.02 -3.63 3.25
C LEU A 76 -12.74 -2.27 2.57
N ALA A 77 -13.10 -1.16 3.20
CA ALA A 77 -12.35 0.07 2.99
C ALA A 77 -10.98 -0.07 3.67
N HIS A 78 -10.12 -0.93 3.11
CA HIS A 78 -8.68 -0.75 3.26
C HIS A 78 -8.44 0.71 2.89
N ALA A 79 -8.05 1.53 3.85
CA ALA A 79 -7.75 2.93 3.66
C ALA A 79 -6.57 3.01 2.68
N LYS A 80 -6.84 2.89 1.37
CA LYS A 80 -6.03 3.50 0.33
C LYS A 80 -6.04 4.95 0.73
N ARG A 81 -4.96 5.39 1.36
CA ARG A 81 -4.75 6.75 1.82
C ARG A 81 -5.11 7.66 0.66
N SER A 82 -6.33 8.17 0.68
CA SER A 82 -6.92 8.81 -0.49
C SER A 82 -6.19 10.13 -0.61
N LEU A 83 -5.45 10.31 -1.70
CA LEU A 83 -4.89 11.62 -1.99
C LEU A 83 -6.02 12.66 -1.90
N PRO A 84 -5.76 13.87 -1.38
CA PRO A 84 -6.75 14.90 -1.17
C PRO A 84 -7.56 15.18 -2.43
N SER A 85 -8.79 15.66 -2.22
CA SER A 85 -9.71 16.10 -3.29
C SER A 85 -9.12 17.21 -4.17
N ARG A 86 -8.12 17.93 -3.65
CA ARG A 86 -7.31 18.92 -4.36
C ARG A 86 -5.83 18.52 -4.29
N ARG A 87 -5.20 18.26 -5.44
CA ARG A 87 -3.78 17.89 -5.51
C ARG A 87 -2.99 18.98 -6.24
N SER A 88 -1.89 19.39 -5.64
CA SER A 88 -1.01 20.40 -6.19
C SER A 88 0.43 19.94 -6.10
N LEU A 89 1.25 20.39 -7.04
CA LEU A 89 2.69 20.15 -7.06
C LEU A 89 3.42 21.48 -7.24
N SER A 90 4.61 21.53 -6.67
CA SER A 90 5.55 22.62 -6.83
C SER A 90 6.84 22.05 -7.38
N PHE A 91 7.38 22.68 -8.42
CA PHE A 91 8.57 22.26 -9.14
C PHE A 91 9.54 23.43 -9.29
N TYR A 92 10.82 23.12 -9.21
CA TYR A 92 11.90 23.96 -9.66
C TYR A 92 12.83 23.13 -10.52
N ASN A 93 12.94 23.44 -11.81
CA ASN A 93 13.82 22.69 -12.70
C ASN A 93 15.25 23.23 -12.56
N THR A 94 16.19 22.39 -12.12
CA THR A 94 17.56 22.83 -11.82
C THR A 94 18.38 23.12 -13.07
N GLN A 95 17.92 22.69 -14.24
CA GLN A 95 18.61 22.89 -15.52
C GLN A 95 18.11 24.12 -16.26
N THR A 96 16.81 24.40 -16.19
CA THR A 96 16.17 25.53 -16.90
C THR A 96 15.86 26.71 -15.99
N THR A 97 16.05 26.57 -14.67
CA THR A 97 15.71 27.54 -13.60
C THR A 97 14.23 27.95 -13.52
N GLU A 98 13.37 27.32 -14.32
CA GLU A 98 11.92 27.51 -14.32
C GLU A 98 11.27 27.01 -13.02
N ARG A 99 10.16 27.65 -12.66
CA ARG A 99 9.34 27.30 -11.49
C ARG A 99 7.89 27.10 -11.90
N LEU A 100 7.25 26.12 -11.30
CA LEU A 100 5.82 25.86 -11.48
C LEU A 100 5.20 25.52 -10.14
N PHE A 101 4.13 26.21 -9.77
CA PHE A 101 3.23 25.76 -8.72
C PHE A 101 1.83 25.65 -9.31
N ILE A 102 1.28 24.44 -9.32
CA ILE A 102 0.02 24.20 -10.03
C ILE A 102 -0.85 23.18 -9.33
N ASN A 103 -2.16 23.40 -9.42
CA ASN A 103 -3.18 22.45 -9.02
C ASN A 103 -3.60 21.62 -10.24
N TYR A 104 -3.15 20.36 -10.30
CA TYR A 104 -3.39 19.48 -11.45
C TYR A 104 -4.63 18.59 -11.30
N TYR A 105 -5.18 18.48 -10.09
CA TYR A 105 -6.39 17.72 -9.80
C TYR A 105 -7.29 18.48 -8.81
N SER A 106 -8.58 18.59 -9.13
CA SER A 106 -9.60 19.14 -8.24
C SER A 106 -10.99 18.68 -8.65
N LYS A 107 -11.95 18.63 -7.71
CA LYS A 107 -13.36 18.30 -8.01
C LYS A 107 -13.50 16.97 -8.77
N GLY A 108 -12.68 15.97 -8.42
CA GLY A 108 -12.72 14.65 -9.03
C GLY A 108 -12.09 14.53 -10.43
N LYS A 109 -11.49 15.60 -10.98
CA LYS A 109 -10.97 15.62 -12.35
C LYS A 109 -9.53 16.14 -12.43
N TYR A 110 -8.76 15.55 -13.34
CA TYR A 110 -7.47 16.10 -13.76
C TYR A 110 -7.67 17.27 -14.71
N LYS A 111 -6.87 18.32 -14.57
CA LYS A 111 -6.95 19.53 -15.40
C LYS A 111 -5.97 19.44 -16.56
N LEU A 112 -6.45 19.43 -17.79
CA LEU A 112 -5.63 19.22 -18.98
C LEU A 112 -4.51 20.27 -19.10
N ASN A 113 -4.84 21.56 -19.03
CA ASN A 113 -3.86 22.65 -19.10
C ASN A 113 -2.77 22.53 -18.04
N ALA A 114 -3.15 22.09 -16.83
CA ALA A 114 -2.17 21.88 -15.76
C ALA A 114 -1.24 20.68 -16.03
N LEU A 115 -1.76 19.62 -16.66
CA LEU A 115 -0.92 18.50 -17.11
C LEU A 115 0.04 18.94 -18.21
N GLU A 116 -0.39 19.82 -19.12
CA GLU A 116 0.47 20.37 -20.18
C GLU A 116 1.62 21.22 -19.61
N GLU A 117 1.34 22.11 -18.65
CA GLU A 117 2.37 22.88 -17.95
C GLU A 117 3.36 21.96 -17.20
N ILE A 118 2.86 20.90 -16.58
CA ILE A 118 3.70 19.88 -15.93
C ILE A 118 4.57 19.15 -16.96
N ASN A 119 4.01 18.75 -18.10
CA ASN A 119 4.75 18.11 -19.19
C ASN A 119 5.87 19.03 -19.70
N TYR A 120 5.61 20.34 -19.76
CA TYR A 120 6.58 21.33 -20.20
C TYR A 120 7.70 21.55 -19.18
N ILE A 121 7.41 21.75 -17.89
CA ILE A 121 8.50 21.93 -16.90
C ILE A 121 9.32 20.65 -16.69
N LEU A 122 8.74 19.48 -16.96
CA LEU A 122 9.41 18.18 -16.91
C LEU A 122 9.97 17.73 -18.27
N ARG A 123 10.00 18.61 -19.27
CA ARG A 123 10.53 18.31 -20.61
C ARG A 123 12.01 17.96 -20.59
N ASP A 124 12.49 17.41 -21.70
CA ASP A 124 13.92 17.27 -21.90
C ASP A 124 14.55 18.66 -22.14
N HIS A 125 15.30 19.16 -21.16
CA HIS A 125 15.93 20.49 -21.26
C HIS A 125 16.99 20.59 -22.37
N ARG A 126 17.48 19.46 -22.91
CA ARG A 126 18.51 19.48 -23.96
C ARG A 126 17.91 19.63 -25.35
N THR A 127 16.77 19.00 -25.59
CA THR A 127 16.12 19.00 -26.92
C THR A 127 14.87 19.88 -26.95
N GLY A 128 14.33 20.28 -25.79
CA GLY A 128 13.06 20.97 -25.68
C GLY A 128 11.84 20.06 -25.85
N GLU A 129 12.04 18.79 -26.22
CA GLU A 129 10.94 17.85 -26.45
C GLU A 129 10.12 17.62 -25.17
N THR A 130 8.81 17.76 -25.30
CA THR A 130 7.83 17.46 -24.26
C THR A 130 7.26 16.06 -24.47
N ARG A 131 6.75 15.47 -23.38
CA ARG A 131 6.00 14.21 -23.41
C ARG A 131 4.98 14.21 -22.30
N SER A 132 3.86 13.53 -22.53
CA SER A 132 2.88 13.27 -21.47
C SER A 132 3.55 12.51 -20.31
N ILE A 133 3.49 13.11 -19.12
CA ILE A 133 3.95 12.52 -17.87
C ILE A 133 2.83 11.67 -17.28
N ASP A 134 3.14 10.44 -16.89
CA ASP A 134 2.19 9.49 -16.35
C ASP A 134 1.56 10.06 -15.08
N ILE A 135 0.24 10.14 -15.05
CA ILE A 135 -0.54 10.70 -13.93
C ILE A 135 -0.19 10.01 -12.61
N ARG A 136 0.12 8.71 -12.62
CA ARG A 136 0.50 7.97 -11.42
C ARG A 136 1.81 8.49 -10.84
N LEU A 137 2.71 9.01 -11.68
CA LEU A 137 3.96 9.64 -11.21
C LEU A 137 3.65 10.94 -10.47
N LEU A 138 2.71 11.74 -10.98
CA LEU A 138 2.27 12.98 -10.33
C LEU A 138 1.60 12.70 -8.98
N ASP A 139 0.75 11.67 -8.94
CA ASP A 139 0.10 11.20 -7.73
C ASP A 139 1.11 10.68 -6.70
N LEU A 140 2.15 9.94 -7.14
CA LEU A 140 3.27 9.51 -6.30
C LEU A 140 4.02 10.71 -5.70
N LEU A 141 4.38 11.71 -6.51
CA LEU A 141 5.04 12.93 -6.02
C LEU A 141 4.17 13.67 -4.99
N CYS A 142 2.87 13.72 -5.21
CA CYS A 142 1.93 14.33 -4.28
C CYS A 142 1.80 13.54 -2.97
N ALA A 143 1.83 12.20 -3.04
CA ALA A 143 1.88 11.34 -1.86
C ALA A 143 3.17 11.55 -1.06
N ILE A 144 4.31 11.69 -1.73
CA ILE A 144 5.61 11.99 -1.10
C ILE A 144 5.53 13.33 -0.36
N SER A 145 5.05 14.40 -1.01
CA SER A 145 4.98 15.73 -0.39
C SER A 145 4.05 15.75 0.83
N GLN A 146 2.94 15.00 0.77
CA GLN A 146 2.03 14.84 1.91
C GLN A 146 2.65 14.05 3.06
N LYS A 147 3.34 12.94 2.76
CA LYS A 147 3.99 12.13 3.79
C LYS A 147 5.11 12.89 4.50
N LEU A 148 5.79 13.81 3.79
CA LEU A 148 6.78 14.72 4.35
C LEU A 148 6.18 16.02 4.92
N ASN A 149 4.86 16.19 4.88
CA ASN A 149 4.14 17.40 5.28
C ASN A 149 4.77 18.69 4.73
N THR A 150 5.02 18.74 3.42
CA THR A 150 5.69 19.88 2.79
C THR A 150 5.00 20.35 1.52
N ARG A 151 5.15 21.66 1.25
CA ARG A 151 4.78 22.32 -0.01
C ARG A 151 6.01 22.82 -0.77
N SER A 152 7.21 22.46 -0.32
CA SER A 152 8.46 22.90 -0.96
C SER A 152 8.56 22.34 -2.38
N PRO A 153 9.13 23.08 -3.33
CA PRO A 153 9.28 22.61 -4.69
C PRO A 153 10.18 21.38 -4.75
N PHE A 154 9.75 20.38 -5.52
CA PHE A 154 10.66 19.34 -5.99
C PHE A 154 11.68 19.99 -6.90
N HIS A 155 12.95 19.95 -6.52
CA HIS A 155 14.04 20.32 -7.40
C HIS A 155 14.21 19.17 -8.40
N VAL A 156 13.86 19.42 -9.65
CA VAL A 156 13.89 18.44 -10.73
C VAL A 156 15.26 18.49 -11.38
N ILE A 157 15.98 17.37 -11.29
CA ILE A 157 17.26 17.16 -11.98
C ILE A 157 17.00 16.67 -13.40
N SER A 158 16.04 15.76 -13.56
CA SER A 158 15.67 15.20 -14.87
C SER A 158 14.22 14.71 -14.86
N GLY A 159 13.39 15.23 -15.76
CA GLY A 159 12.06 14.70 -16.07
C GLY A 159 12.11 13.71 -17.23
N TYR A 160 11.28 13.93 -18.25
CA TYR A 160 11.34 13.22 -19.52
C TYR A 160 12.73 13.35 -20.16
N ARG A 161 13.15 12.30 -20.88
CA ARG A 161 14.36 12.30 -21.70
C ARG A 161 13.98 11.86 -23.11
N SER A 162 14.34 12.67 -24.10
CA SER A 162 14.26 12.26 -25.50
C SER A 162 15.10 10.99 -25.73
N PRO A 163 14.75 10.17 -26.74
CA PRO A 163 15.60 9.06 -27.15
C PRO A 163 17.05 9.49 -27.43
N ALA A 164 17.24 10.67 -28.03
CA ALA A 164 18.55 11.27 -28.31
C ALA A 164 19.35 11.55 -27.02
N THR A 165 18.75 12.24 -26.04
CA THR A 165 19.39 12.49 -24.74
C THR A 165 19.68 11.19 -24.00
N ASN A 166 18.75 10.22 -24.00
CA ASN A 166 18.99 8.95 -23.33
C ASN A 166 20.16 8.19 -23.96
N ALA A 167 20.25 8.16 -25.30
CA ALA A 167 21.38 7.56 -26.01
C ALA A 167 22.71 8.28 -25.70
N MET A 168 22.72 9.61 -25.68
CA MET A 168 23.89 10.41 -25.30
C MET A 168 24.36 10.08 -23.88
N LEU A 169 23.46 10.06 -22.90
CA LEU A 169 23.82 9.77 -21.51
C LEU A 169 24.32 8.33 -21.33
N ARG A 170 23.79 7.37 -22.09
CA ARG A 170 24.26 5.98 -22.10
C ARG A 170 25.69 5.83 -22.58
N LYS A 171 26.13 6.64 -23.55
CA LYS A 171 27.53 6.65 -24.00
C LYS A 171 28.47 7.13 -22.88
N LYS A 172 28.00 8.03 -22.02
CA LYS A 172 28.78 8.61 -20.92
C LYS A 172 28.73 7.79 -19.62
N SER A 173 27.73 6.95 -19.42
CA SER A 173 27.54 6.21 -18.18
C SER A 173 26.80 4.88 -18.36
N ARG A 174 27.34 3.83 -17.73
CA ARG A 174 26.69 2.52 -17.62
C ARG A 174 25.45 2.52 -16.70
N ARG A 175 25.18 3.61 -15.97
CA ARG A 175 24.03 3.74 -15.04
C ARG A 175 22.71 4.10 -15.72
N VAL A 176 22.72 4.29 -17.04
CA VAL A 176 21.53 4.69 -17.81
C VAL A 176 21.02 3.50 -18.61
N ALA A 177 19.77 3.10 -18.35
CA ALA A 177 19.16 1.97 -19.03
C ALA A 177 18.76 2.29 -20.48
N LYS A 178 18.85 1.29 -21.38
CA LYS A 178 18.34 1.40 -22.77
C LYS A 178 16.84 1.72 -22.77
N ASN A 179 16.06 0.97 -21.98
CA ASN A 179 14.61 1.12 -21.84
C ASN A 179 14.26 1.94 -20.58
N SER A 180 14.85 3.12 -20.44
CA SER A 180 14.62 3.99 -19.29
C SER A 180 13.18 4.46 -19.20
N LEU A 181 12.61 4.46 -17.99
CA LEU A 181 11.25 4.97 -17.75
C LEU A 181 11.15 6.50 -17.92
N HIS A 182 12.29 7.21 -17.88
CA HIS A 182 12.33 8.64 -18.26
C HIS A 182 11.87 8.85 -19.71
N VAL A 183 12.28 7.98 -20.64
CA VAL A 183 11.89 8.09 -22.06
C VAL A 183 10.38 7.85 -22.25
N ARG A 184 9.72 7.22 -21.28
CA ARG A 184 8.28 6.95 -21.31
C ARG A 184 7.45 7.98 -20.53
N GLY A 185 8.07 9.01 -19.96
CA GLY A 185 7.37 9.95 -19.07
C GLY A 185 6.91 9.33 -17.74
N LYS A 186 7.58 8.25 -17.30
CA LYS A 186 7.19 7.44 -16.13
C LYS A 186 8.17 7.52 -14.96
N ALA A 187 9.17 8.40 -15.05
CA ALA A 187 10.19 8.57 -14.01
C ALA A 187 10.66 10.02 -13.92
N VAL A 188 11.14 10.39 -12.74
CA VAL A 188 11.75 11.69 -12.47
C VAL A 188 12.90 11.54 -11.47
N ASP A 189 13.97 12.30 -11.68
CA ASP A 189 15.08 12.45 -10.74
C ASP A 189 14.88 13.75 -9.97
N ILE A 190 14.74 13.64 -8.65
CA ILE A 190 14.35 14.75 -7.78
C ILE A 190 15.22 14.86 -6.53
N ARG A 191 15.23 16.05 -5.94
CA ARG A 191 15.62 16.29 -4.55
C ARG A 191 14.68 17.32 -3.92
N LEU A 192 14.64 17.37 -2.60
CA LEU A 192 13.93 18.40 -1.84
C LEU A 192 14.95 19.09 -0.93
N PRO A 193 15.36 20.35 -1.19
CA PRO A 193 16.47 20.98 -0.46
C PRO A 193 16.33 21.00 1.07
N LYS A 194 15.09 21.10 1.57
CA LYS A 194 14.80 21.09 3.01
C LYS A 194 14.92 19.71 3.66
N PHE A 195 15.11 18.64 2.87
CA PHE A 195 15.14 17.27 3.36
C PHE A 195 16.39 16.53 2.87
N LYS A 196 16.99 15.72 3.75
CA LYS A 196 18.08 14.81 3.34
C LYS A 196 17.55 13.84 2.29
N THR A 197 18.31 13.60 1.23
CA THR A 197 17.92 12.66 0.15
C THR A 197 17.69 11.23 0.65
N ALA A 198 18.34 10.84 1.75
CA ALA A 198 18.06 9.56 2.42
C ALA A 198 16.63 9.46 2.97
N LEU A 199 16.09 10.55 3.53
CA LEU A 199 14.71 10.59 4.02
C LEU A 199 13.72 10.60 2.86
N LEU A 200 14.01 11.37 1.80
CA LEU A 200 13.20 11.34 0.57
C LEU A 200 13.14 9.93 -0.01
N ARG A 201 14.28 9.25 -0.16
CA ARG A 201 14.36 7.85 -0.60
C ARG A 201 13.49 6.94 0.26
N ARG A 202 13.67 6.95 1.60
CA ARG A 202 12.90 6.10 2.52
C ARG A 202 11.40 6.35 2.37
N THR A 203 11.01 7.61 2.32
CA THR A 203 9.60 8.01 2.12
C THR A 203 9.03 7.45 0.81
N SER A 204 9.77 7.56 -0.29
CA SER A 204 9.34 7.02 -1.58
C SER A 204 9.21 5.50 -1.56
N MET A 205 10.14 4.79 -0.89
CA MET A 205 10.09 3.33 -0.76
C MET A 205 8.88 2.87 0.06
N ASP A 206 8.57 3.56 1.15
CA ASP A 206 7.43 3.21 2.00
C ASP A 206 6.09 3.27 1.27
N LEU A 207 5.97 4.11 0.24
CA LEU A 207 4.75 4.22 -0.56
C LEU A 207 4.52 2.99 -1.44
N LYS A 208 5.58 2.23 -1.78
CA LYS A 208 5.50 1.00 -2.59
C LYS A 208 4.73 1.20 -3.91
N GLN A 209 4.90 2.36 -4.55
CA GLN A 209 4.17 2.74 -5.78
C GLN A 209 5.02 2.69 -7.06
N GLY A 210 6.25 2.19 -6.96
CA GLY A 210 7.12 1.91 -8.11
C GLY A 210 8.60 1.85 -7.74
N GLY A 211 9.48 2.10 -8.70
CA GLY A 211 10.92 2.01 -8.50
C GLY A 211 11.51 3.22 -7.76
N VAL A 212 12.52 2.99 -6.92
CA VAL A 212 13.27 4.05 -6.22
C VAL A 212 14.77 3.80 -6.32
N GLY A 213 15.50 4.74 -6.92
CA GLY A 213 16.96 4.69 -7.02
C GLY A 213 17.62 5.76 -6.13
N TYR A 214 18.70 5.42 -5.42
CA TYR A 214 19.39 6.35 -4.54
C TYR A 214 20.78 6.77 -5.01
N TYR A 215 20.93 8.02 -5.43
CA TYR A 215 22.17 8.56 -5.96
C TYR A 215 22.82 9.53 -4.97
N ARG A 216 23.34 8.98 -3.86
CA ARG A 216 23.92 9.76 -2.75
C ARG A 216 24.98 10.76 -3.20
N ARG A 217 25.96 10.33 -4.01
CA ARG A 217 27.06 11.18 -4.50
C ARG A 217 26.58 12.33 -5.39
N SER A 218 25.54 12.10 -6.18
CA SER A 218 24.93 13.11 -7.06
C SER A 218 23.80 13.88 -6.38
N ASN A 219 23.52 13.58 -5.10
CA ASN A 219 22.52 14.22 -4.26
C ASN A 219 21.10 14.27 -4.86
N PHE A 220 20.61 13.15 -5.39
CA PHE A 220 19.22 13.01 -5.84
C PHE A 220 18.63 11.61 -5.59
N VAL A 221 17.32 11.52 -5.72
CA VAL A 221 16.54 10.27 -5.68
C VAL A 221 15.80 10.12 -7.00
N HIS A 222 15.92 8.95 -7.61
CA HIS A 222 15.11 8.55 -8.75
C HIS A 222 13.80 7.94 -8.24
N VAL A 223 12.67 8.33 -8.83
CA VAL A 223 11.37 7.69 -8.60
C VAL A 223 10.68 7.41 -9.92
N ASP A 224 10.05 6.24 -10.03
CA ASP A 224 9.28 5.82 -11.20
C ASP A 224 8.00 5.07 -10.83
N VAL A 225 7.09 4.92 -11.79
CA VAL A 225 5.83 4.15 -11.65
C VAL A 225 5.83 2.83 -12.42
N GLY A 226 7.01 2.19 -12.50
CA GLY A 226 7.21 0.82 -12.98
C GLY A 226 7.04 -0.22 -11.86
N ARG A 227 7.67 -1.39 -12.04
CA ARG A 227 7.70 -2.44 -11.00
C ARG A 227 8.43 -1.93 -9.76
N ILE A 228 7.93 -2.31 -8.58
CA ILE A 228 8.57 -2.01 -7.30
C ILE A 228 9.96 -2.66 -7.27
N ARG A 229 10.99 -1.82 -7.15
CA ARG A 229 12.40 -2.23 -7.09
C ARG A 229 13.22 -1.08 -6.54
N TYR A 230 14.31 -1.40 -5.85
CA TYR A 230 15.14 -0.40 -5.17
C TYR A 230 16.61 -0.61 -5.52
N TRP A 231 17.35 0.48 -5.78
CA TRP A 231 18.77 0.42 -6.10
C TRP A 231 19.54 1.66 -5.61
#